data_AF-A0A4Z1CFR7-F1
#
_entry.id   AF-A0A4Z1CFR7-F1
#
_cell.length_a   1.000
_cell.length_b   1.000
_cell.length_c   1.000
_cell.angle_alpha   90.00
_cell.angle_beta   90.00
_cell.angle_gamma   90.00
#
_symmetry.space_group_name_H-M   'P 1'
#
loop_
_entity.id
_entity.type
_entity.pdbx_description
1 polymer ?
#
loop_
_entity_poly.entity_id
_entity_poly.type
_entity_poly.pdbx_seq_one_letter_code
_entity_poly.pdbx_strand_id
1 'polypeptide(L)'
;MQAAGSDLERLYCQVIEEGGGAGLPSPTDFRRNDPSVQALLLRRPAQRLGLEVPEVSGTSTQPQQQQAAPEPASSERNDPDRDSQPEPQPRGRLADCRLENQRITCPHGRFDLAANLPNSQLKEGVLAPENRLGLSSFQGNRNNEETVRQYLSDAYDQYIPKMVDLGLGANTMSFTAFHNAFHTLEDAGVDFARRMEQTFTLLKQDKKTLGVKARYHDELPRDLSLCTVINADIIVCDNVGTNWVFVSAIR
;
A
#
# COMPACT_ATOMS: atom_id res chain seq x y z
N MET A 1 1.18 23.02 20.09
CA MET A 1 0.20 23.58 19.13
C MET A 1 0.97 24.28 18.03
N GLN A 2 1.24 23.60 16.90
CA GLN A 2 1.78 24.24 15.70
C GLN A 2 0.61 24.70 14.84
N ALA A 3 0.70 25.91 14.29
CA ALA A 3 -0.38 26.58 13.56
C ALA A 3 -0.82 25.76 12.33
N ALA A 4 -2.11 25.44 12.25
CA ALA A 4 -2.74 24.86 11.07
C ALA A 4 -2.72 25.90 9.93
N GLY A 5 -2.02 25.57 8.84
CA GLY A 5 -1.74 26.51 7.73
C GLY A 5 -2.86 26.60 6.69
N SER A 6 -3.80 25.64 6.67
CA SER A 6 -4.91 25.57 5.72
C SER A 6 -6.24 25.21 6.41
N ASP A 7 -7.38 25.48 5.76
CA ASP A 7 -8.70 25.10 6.27
C ASP A 7 -8.85 23.59 6.50
N LEU A 8 -8.19 22.80 5.64
CA LEU A 8 -8.16 21.35 5.76
C LEU A 8 -7.31 20.89 6.94
N GLU A 9 -6.18 21.54 7.22
CA GLU A 9 -5.38 21.25 8.42
C GLU A 9 -6.12 21.65 9.72
N ARG A 10 -6.92 22.72 9.68
CA ARG A 10 -7.79 23.09 10.81
C ARG A 10 -8.86 22.03 11.05
N LEU A 11 -9.54 21.60 9.99
CA LEU A 11 -10.56 20.56 10.08
C LEU A 11 -9.94 19.22 10.52
N TYR A 12 -8.72 18.90 10.07
CA TYR A 12 -7.98 17.75 10.57
C TYR A 12 -7.81 17.82 12.09
N CYS A 13 -7.32 18.94 12.64
CA CYS A 13 -7.18 19.09 14.08
C CYS A 13 -8.52 18.94 14.81
N GLN A 14 -9.60 19.53 14.28
CA GLN A 14 -10.92 19.42 14.88
C GLN A 14 -11.45 17.98 14.89
N VAL A 15 -11.26 17.23 13.80
CA VAL A 15 -11.63 15.82 13.72
C VAL A 15 -10.84 14.97 14.73
N ILE A 16 -9.56 15.29 14.96
CA ILE A 16 -8.75 14.62 16.00
C ILE A 16 -9.32 14.93 17.39
N GLU A 17 -9.62 16.21 17.69
CA GLU A 17 -10.14 16.65 18.99
C GLU A 17 -11.51 16.04 19.32
N GLU A 18 -12.36 15.88 18.32
CA GLU A 18 -13.68 15.25 18.46
C GLU A 18 -13.64 13.70 18.43
N GLY A 19 -12.44 13.10 18.42
CA GLY A 19 -12.26 11.65 18.52
C GLY A 19 -12.42 10.87 17.21
N GLY A 20 -12.49 11.56 16.06
CA GLY A 20 -12.60 10.96 14.72
C GLY A 20 -11.27 10.55 14.08
N GLY A 21 -10.16 10.64 14.82
CA GLY A 21 -8.79 10.48 14.29
C GLY A 21 -8.31 9.05 14.00
N ALA A 22 -9.04 8.02 14.43
CA ALA A 22 -8.59 6.62 14.43
C ALA A 22 -8.29 6.00 13.04
N GLY A 23 -8.53 6.74 11.95
CA GLY A 23 -8.19 6.33 10.59
C GLY A 23 -7.55 7.42 9.74
N LEU A 24 -7.13 8.53 10.37
CA LEU A 24 -6.43 9.61 9.67
C LEU A 24 -4.92 9.38 9.74
N PRO A 25 -4.16 9.76 8.69
CA PRO A 25 -2.71 9.76 8.72
C PRO A 25 -2.21 10.77 9.77
N SER A 26 -0.93 10.71 10.14
CA SER A 26 -0.38 11.65 11.13
C SER A 26 -0.41 13.10 10.60
N PRO A 27 -0.34 14.13 11.48
CA PRO A 27 -0.46 15.52 11.04
C PRO A 27 0.59 15.92 10.01
N THR A 28 1.79 15.34 10.09
CA THR A 28 2.87 15.59 9.13
C THR A 28 2.58 14.96 7.77
N ASP A 29 1.99 13.76 7.73
CA ASP A 29 1.61 13.11 6.49
C ASP A 29 0.41 13.77 5.84
N PHE A 30 -0.57 14.14 6.65
CA PHE A 30 -1.72 14.88 6.19
C PHE A 30 -1.30 16.14 5.43
N ARG A 31 -0.36 16.92 5.99
CA ARG A 31 0.21 18.12 5.35
C ARG A 31 0.97 17.87 4.04
N ARG A 32 1.51 16.66 3.84
CA ARG A 32 2.25 16.29 2.62
C ARG A 32 1.34 15.93 1.45
N ASN A 33 0.05 15.70 1.72
CA ASN A 33 -0.94 15.44 0.67
C ASN A 33 -1.39 16.74 0.00
N ASP A 34 -1.71 16.67 -1.30
CA ASP A 34 -2.36 17.76 -2.02
C ASP A 34 -3.75 18.10 -1.41
N PRO A 35 -4.25 19.35 -1.48
CA PRO A 35 -5.53 19.73 -0.89
C PRO A 35 -6.73 18.86 -1.28
N SER A 36 -6.74 18.31 -2.50
CA SER A 36 -7.78 17.38 -2.96
C SER A 36 -7.80 16.07 -2.16
N VAL A 37 -6.62 15.53 -1.86
CA VAL A 37 -6.43 14.30 -1.08
C VAL A 37 -6.68 14.57 0.40
N GLN A 38 -6.22 15.72 0.92
CA GLN A 38 -6.53 16.17 2.27
C GLN A 38 -8.05 16.23 2.51
N ALA A 39 -8.81 16.85 1.59
CA ALA A 39 -10.27 16.91 1.67
C ALA A 39 -10.93 15.52 1.62
N LEU A 40 -10.42 14.62 0.77
CA LEU A 40 -10.93 13.26 0.66
C LEU A 40 -10.73 12.46 1.97
N LEU A 41 -9.55 12.57 2.58
CA LEU A 41 -9.22 11.90 3.85
C LEU A 41 -10.14 12.38 4.99
N LEU A 42 -10.49 13.67 5.00
CA LEU A 42 -11.36 14.25 6.03
C LEU A 42 -12.85 13.97 5.79
N ARG A 43 -13.27 13.63 4.58
CA ARG A 43 -14.70 13.53 4.22
C ARG A 43 -15.52 12.59 5.10
N ARG A 44 -15.05 11.36 5.32
CA ARG A 44 -15.78 10.39 6.13
C ARG A 44 -15.72 10.71 7.64
N PRO A 45 -14.55 11.03 8.22
CA PRO A 45 -14.47 11.45 9.61
C PRO A 45 -15.29 12.70 9.92
N ALA A 46 -15.20 13.75 9.10
CA ALA A 46 -15.95 14.99 9.26
C ALA A 46 -17.47 14.77 9.17
N GLN A 47 -17.94 13.98 8.18
CA GLN A 47 -19.36 13.67 8.03
C GLN A 47 -19.96 12.97 9.26
N ARG A 48 -19.21 12.04 9.89
CA ARG A 48 -19.68 11.36 11.11
C ARG A 48 -19.82 12.29 12.30
N LEU A 49 -19.04 13.37 12.31
CA LEU A 49 -19.03 14.39 13.34
C LEU A 49 -19.93 15.59 12.98
N GLY A 50 -20.62 15.56 11.83
CA GLY A 50 -21.45 16.66 11.36
C GLY A 50 -20.66 17.90 10.93
N LEU A 51 -19.37 17.73 10.63
CA LEU A 51 -18.47 18.80 10.20
C LEU A 51 -18.44 18.90 8.67
N GLU A 52 -18.44 20.12 8.14
CA GLU A 52 -18.36 20.39 6.71
C GLU A 52 -16.90 20.36 6.21
N VAL A 53 -16.68 19.77 5.04
CA VAL A 53 -15.36 19.77 4.39
C VAL A 53 -15.28 20.94 3.41
N PRO A 54 -14.29 21.83 3.52
CA PRO A 54 -14.07 22.93 2.57
C PRO A 54 -13.95 22.43 1.12
N GLU A 55 -14.61 23.11 0.19
CA GLU A 55 -14.47 22.79 -1.24
C GLU A 55 -13.13 23.29 -1.80
N VAL A 56 -12.35 22.36 -2.32
CA VAL A 56 -11.08 22.62 -3.01
C VAL A 56 -11.36 22.85 -4.49
N SER A 57 -11.52 24.12 -4.87
CA SER A 57 -11.60 24.54 -6.28
C SER A 57 -10.24 24.35 -6.96
N GLY A 58 -10.07 23.25 -7.69
CA GLY A 58 -8.88 23.00 -8.50
C GLY A 58 -8.88 23.87 -9.77
N THR A 59 -7.92 24.79 -9.86
CA THR A 59 -7.52 25.43 -11.13
C THR A 59 -6.90 24.39 -12.05
N SER A 60 -7.73 23.74 -12.86
CA SER A 60 -7.29 22.97 -14.03
C SER A 60 -6.69 23.93 -15.06
N THR A 61 -5.36 23.96 -15.18
CA THR A 61 -4.70 24.68 -16.29
C THR A 61 -4.71 23.79 -17.53
N GLN A 62 -5.42 24.23 -18.57
CA GLN A 62 -5.45 23.61 -19.89
C GLN A 62 -4.05 23.64 -20.57
N PRO A 63 -3.68 22.62 -21.36
CA PRO A 63 -2.49 22.68 -22.21
C PRO A 63 -2.79 23.48 -23.49
N GLN A 64 -2.05 24.58 -23.70
CA GLN A 64 -2.04 25.30 -24.97
C GLN A 64 -1.19 24.54 -26.00
N GLN A 65 -1.81 24.31 -27.16
CA GLN A 65 -1.22 23.77 -28.38
C GLN A 65 -0.09 24.67 -28.92
N GLN A 66 1.01 24.06 -29.34
CA GLN A 66 1.88 24.59 -30.40
C GLN A 66 2.53 23.41 -31.15
N GLN A 67 2.14 23.22 -32.41
CA GLN A 67 2.81 22.40 -33.41
C GLN A 67 3.62 23.33 -34.32
N ALA A 68 4.89 22.99 -34.57
CA ALA A 68 5.48 22.79 -35.91
C ALA A 68 7.00 22.53 -35.82
N ALA A 69 7.44 21.45 -36.48
CA ALA A 69 8.82 21.04 -36.77
C ALA A 69 9.30 21.69 -38.12
N PRO A 70 10.50 21.43 -38.72
CA PRO A 70 11.55 20.44 -38.38
C PRO A 70 13.05 20.88 -38.55
N GLU A 71 13.92 19.91 -38.18
CA GLU A 71 15.38 19.65 -38.31
C GLU A 71 16.15 20.12 -39.59
N PRO A 72 17.52 20.05 -39.69
CA PRO A 72 18.35 18.86 -39.36
C PRO A 72 19.82 18.99 -38.84
N ALA A 73 20.25 17.89 -38.21
CA ALA A 73 21.53 17.16 -38.25
C ALA A 73 22.90 17.83 -37.99
N SER A 74 23.60 17.31 -36.98
CA SER A 74 25.00 16.85 -37.15
C SER A 74 25.44 15.91 -36.01
N SER A 75 25.97 14.76 -36.43
CA SER A 75 26.58 13.65 -35.69
C SER A 75 27.78 14.06 -34.83
N GLU A 76 28.04 13.32 -33.74
CA GLU A 76 29.35 12.69 -33.49
C GLU A 76 29.29 11.64 -32.37
N ARG A 77 30.00 10.53 -32.58
CA ARG A 77 30.18 9.38 -31.68
C ARG A 77 31.36 9.64 -30.74
N ASN A 78 31.31 9.08 -29.52
CA ASN A 78 32.40 8.28 -28.94
C ASN A 78 31.93 7.46 -27.73
N ASP A 79 32.35 6.19 -27.73
CA ASP A 79 32.21 5.06 -26.78
C ASP A 79 33.07 5.24 -25.49
N PRO A 80 33.16 4.27 -24.55
CA PRO A 80 32.14 3.75 -23.65
C PRO A 80 32.64 3.74 -22.17
N ASP A 81 31.89 3.06 -21.29
CA ASP A 81 32.31 2.55 -19.97
C ASP A 81 32.33 3.52 -18.78
N ARG A 82 31.21 3.55 -18.05
CA ARG A 82 31.24 3.72 -16.59
C ARG A 82 30.03 3.06 -15.94
N ASP A 83 30.26 1.82 -15.51
CA ASP A 83 29.81 1.20 -14.26
C ASP A 83 28.55 1.86 -13.64
N SER A 84 27.38 1.46 -14.15
CA SER A 84 26.10 1.82 -13.56
C SER A 84 25.69 0.70 -12.62
N GLN A 85 26.00 0.87 -11.33
CA GLN A 85 25.28 0.19 -10.26
C GLN A 85 23.78 0.37 -10.51
N PRO A 86 22.95 -0.68 -10.38
CA PRO A 86 21.50 -0.52 -10.52
C PRO A 86 21.03 0.45 -9.44
N GLU A 87 20.63 1.66 -9.88
CA GLU A 87 19.90 2.59 -9.04
C GLU A 87 18.67 1.86 -8.45
N PRO A 88 18.34 2.06 -7.17
CA PRO A 88 17.12 1.54 -6.60
C PRO A 88 15.95 2.11 -7.39
N GLN A 89 15.31 1.24 -8.18
CA GLN A 89 14.17 1.55 -9.02
C GLN A 89 13.16 2.36 -8.19
N PRO A 90 12.74 3.56 -8.66
CA PRO A 90 11.72 4.32 -7.96
C PRO A 90 10.48 3.44 -7.84
N ARG A 91 9.96 3.28 -6.62
CA ARG A 91 8.65 2.65 -6.36
C ARG A 91 7.67 3.18 -7.40
N GLY A 92 7.24 2.30 -8.31
CA GLY A 92 6.70 2.69 -9.61
C GLY A 92 5.57 3.70 -9.49
N ARG A 93 5.61 4.76 -10.31
CA ARG A 93 4.51 5.72 -10.36
C ARG A 93 3.30 5.06 -11.00
N LEU A 94 2.20 4.93 -10.25
CA LEU A 94 0.92 4.41 -10.76
C LEU A 94 0.20 5.37 -11.71
N ALA A 95 0.76 6.56 -11.96
CA ALA A 95 0.15 7.62 -12.76
C ALA A 95 -0.24 7.16 -14.18
N ASP A 96 0.57 6.29 -14.78
CA ASP A 96 0.33 5.77 -16.14
C ASP A 96 -0.39 4.41 -16.14
N CYS A 97 -0.78 3.90 -14.97
CA CYS A 97 -1.50 2.65 -14.84
C CYS A 97 -3.02 2.88 -14.98
N ARG A 98 -3.72 1.86 -15.47
CA ARG A 98 -5.18 1.83 -15.56
C ARG A 98 -5.74 0.62 -14.82
N LEU A 99 -6.75 0.84 -14.01
CA LEU A 99 -7.54 -0.20 -13.36
C LEU A 99 -8.73 -0.59 -14.24
N GLU A 100 -8.79 -1.86 -14.62
CA GLU A 100 -9.83 -2.47 -15.43
C GLU A 100 -10.36 -3.71 -14.71
N ASN A 101 -11.42 -3.54 -13.91
CA ASN A 101 -12.00 -4.58 -13.07
C ASN A 101 -10.97 -5.23 -12.12
N GLN A 102 -10.56 -6.46 -12.43
CA GLN A 102 -9.63 -7.29 -11.65
C GLN A 102 -8.19 -7.19 -12.17
N ARG A 103 -7.89 -6.20 -13.02
CA ARG A 103 -6.58 -6.05 -13.64
C ARG A 103 -6.08 -4.62 -13.55
N ILE A 104 -4.80 -4.46 -13.23
CA ILE A 104 -4.06 -3.21 -13.37
C ILE A 104 -3.11 -3.36 -14.55
N THR A 105 -3.24 -2.48 -15.54
CA THR A 105 -2.35 -2.42 -16.71
C THR A 105 -1.50 -1.17 -16.62
N CYS A 106 -0.19 -1.34 -16.53
CA CYS A 106 0.81 -0.28 -16.55
C CYS A 106 1.66 -0.38 -17.83
N PRO A 107 2.42 0.66 -18.21
CA PRO A 107 3.36 0.57 -19.33
C PRO A 107 4.38 -0.56 -19.18
N HIS A 108 4.75 -0.90 -17.94
CA HIS A 108 5.79 -1.87 -17.62
C HIS A 108 5.26 -3.27 -17.27
N GLY A 109 3.95 -3.50 -17.26
CA GLY A 109 3.42 -4.79 -16.85
C GLY A 109 1.92 -4.86 -16.66
N ARG A 110 1.44 -6.08 -16.40
CA ARG A 110 0.04 -6.37 -16.11
C ARG A 110 -0.02 -7.13 -14.79
N PHE A 111 -0.95 -6.72 -13.94
CA PHE A 111 -1.16 -7.28 -12.63
C PHE A 111 -2.61 -7.73 -12.49
N ASP A 112 -2.84 -8.99 -12.15
CA ASP A 112 -4.16 -9.57 -11.95
C ASP A 112 -4.47 -9.68 -10.45
N LEU A 113 -5.73 -9.46 -10.08
CA LEU A 113 -6.19 -9.58 -8.70
C LEU A 113 -5.95 -11.01 -8.19
N ALA A 114 -5.17 -11.12 -7.12
CA ALA A 114 -4.85 -12.38 -6.48
C ALA A 114 -6.09 -12.96 -5.77
N ALA A 115 -6.39 -14.22 -6.08
CA ALA A 115 -7.37 -15.02 -5.38
C ALA A 115 -6.70 -15.88 -4.29
N ASN A 116 -7.52 -16.50 -3.44
CA ASN A 116 -7.06 -17.64 -2.67
C ASN A 116 -6.95 -18.88 -3.57
N LEU A 117 -5.87 -19.65 -3.40
CA LEU A 117 -5.58 -20.83 -4.21
C LEU A 117 -5.84 -22.11 -3.41
N PRO A 118 -6.39 -23.17 -4.03
CA PRO A 118 -6.46 -24.49 -3.42
C PRO A 118 -5.06 -25.09 -3.27
N ASN A 119 -4.90 -26.08 -2.38
CA ASN A 119 -3.59 -26.70 -2.10
C ASN A 119 -2.93 -27.31 -3.34
N SER A 120 -3.72 -27.79 -4.30
CA SER A 120 -3.25 -28.34 -5.57
C SER A 120 -2.58 -27.33 -6.50
N GLN A 121 -2.77 -26.03 -6.26
CA GLN A 121 -2.16 -24.94 -7.06
C GLN A 121 -1.01 -24.24 -6.33
N LEU A 122 -0.68 -24.70 -5.11
CA LEU A 122 0.43 -24.15 -4.36
C LEU A 122 1.77 -24.70 -4.87
N LYS A 123 2.80 -23.86 -4.87
CA LYS A 123 4.18 -24.29 -5.14
C LYS A 123 4.62 -25.30 -4.09
N GLU A 124 5.53 -26.19 -4.47
CA GLU A 124 6.11 -27.16 -3.52
C GLU A 124 6.82 -26.43 -2.37
N GLY A 125 6.72 -26.98 -1.16
CA GLY A 125 7.41 -26.44 0.03
C GLY A 125 6.76 -25.22 0.69
N VAL A 126 5.75 -24.56 0.11
CA VAL A 126 5.17 -23.36 0.73
C VAL A 126 4.49 -23.63 2.08
N LEU A 127 3.98 -24.85 2.30
CA LEU A 127 3.40 -25.28 3.57
C LEU A 127 4.40 -26.01 4.50
N ALA A 128 5.67 -26.07 4.11
CA ALA A 128 6.72 -26.71 4.88
C ALA A 128 7.13 -25.85 6.10
N PRO A 129 7.66 -26.45 7.18
CA PRO A 129 8.16 -25.72 8.34
C PRO A 129 9.18 -24.62 8.00
N GLU A 130 10.00 -24.85 6.98
CA GLU A 130 11.13 -24.01 6.55
C GLU A 130 10.68 -22.72 5.87
N ASN A 131 9.47 -22.69 5.28
CA ASN A 131 8.90 -21.44 4.80
C ASN A 131 8.47 -20.60 6.01
N ARG A 132 9.28 -19.63 6.43
CA ARG A 132 9.00 -18.73 7.56
C ARG A 132 8.46 -17.39 7.05
N LEU A 133 7.70 -16.68 7.89
CA LEU A 133 7.31 -15.30 7.59
C LEU A 133 8.56 -14.42 7.63
N GLY A 134 9.34 -14.54 8.71
CA GLY A 134 10.70 -14.00 8.81
C GLY A 134 10.78 -12.50 9.09
N LEU A 135 9.76 -11.92 9.72
CA LEU A 135 9.83 -10.51 10.12
C LEU A 135 10.90 -10.31 11.20
N SER A 136 11.63 -9.21 11.13
CA SER A 136 12.54 -8.80 12.21
C SER A 136 11.74 -8.24 13.39
N SER A 137 12.20 -8.45 14.62
CA SER A 137 11.63 -7.77 15.79
C SER A 137 11.89 -6.27 15.71
N PHE A 138 10.95 -5.46 16.18
CA PHE A 138 11.13 -4.02 16.26
C PHE A 138 12.10 -3.65 17.39
N GLN A 139 13.14 -2.89 17.05
CA GLN A 139 14.18 -2.45 18.02
C GLN A 139 14.21 -0.92 18.19
N GLY A 140 13.30 -0.20 17.54
CA GLY A 140 13.25 1.26 17.56
C GLY A 140 12.53 1.84 18.78
N ASN A 141 12.48 3.16 18.84
CA ASN A 141 11.61 3.87 19.78
C ASN A 141 10.17 3.84 19.26
N ARG A 142 9.25 3.25 20.01
CA ARG A 142 7.82 3.14 19.64
C ARG A 142 7.11 4.50 19.54
N ASN A 143 7.62 5.52 20.23
CA ASN A 143 7.10 6.89 20.15
C ASN A 143 7.67 7.66 18.94
N ASN A 144 8.62 7.08 18.20
CA ASN A 144 9.11 7.64 16.95
C ASN A 144 8.29 7.06 15.79
N GLU A 145 7.26 7.79 15.38
CA GLU A 145 6.35 7.38 14.30
C GLU A 145 7.07 7.07 12.98
N GLU A 146 8.13 7.80 12.65
CA GLU A 146 8.89 7.58 11.41
C GLU A 146 9.64 6.24 11.46
N THR A 147 10.24 5.91 12.60
CA THR A 147 10.93 4.62 12.80
C THR A 147 9.94 3.45 12.77
N VAL A 148 8.78 3.61 13.42
CA VAL A 148 7.70 2.62 13.40
C VAL A 148 7.18 2.41 11.97
N ARG A 149 6.94 3.50 11.24
CA ARG A 149 6.41 3.43 9.88
C ARG A 149 7.38 2.77 8.90
N GLN A 150 8.67 3.09 9.00
CA GLN A 150 9.69 2.46 8.17
C GLN A 150 9.69 0.95 8.42
N TYR A 151 9.74 0.54 9.70
CA TYR A 151 9.67 -0.86 10.10
C TYR A 151 8.42 -1.56 9.54
N LEU A 152 7.24 -0.95 9.70
CA LEU A 152 5.98 -1.55 9.26
C LEU A 152 5.87 -1.62 7.74
N SER A 153 6.43 -0.65 7.01
CA SER A 153 6.49 -0.70 5.54
C SER A 153 7.33 -1.89 5.09
N ASP A 154 8.55 -2.03 5.64
CA ASP A 154 9.45 -3.14 5.31
C ASP A 154 8.86 -4.50 5.70
N ALA A 155 8.22 -4.58 6.86
CA ALA A 155 7.54 -5.80 7.32
C ALA A 155 6.31 -6.14 6.45
N TYR A 156 5.58 -5.15 5.96
CA TYR A 156 4.44 -5.35 5.08
C TYR A 156 4.87 -5.81 3.68
N ASP A 157 5.95 -5.25 3.15
CA ASP A 157 6.58 -5.65 1.89
C ASP A 157 7.04 -7.12 1.92
N GLN A 158 7.34 -7.66 3.11
CA GLN A 158 7.63 -9.07 3.33
C GLN A 158 6.37 -9.92 3.58
N TYR A 159 5.38 -9.40 4.30
CA TYR A 159 4.16 -10.11 4.64
C TYR A 159 3.29 -10.44 3.43
N ILE A 160 3.04 -9.48 2.54
CA ILE A 160 2.13 -9.68 1.40
C ILE A 160 2.60 -10.79 0.45
N PRO A 161 3.86 -10.81 -0.03
CA PRO A 161 4.35 -11.92 -0.85
C PRO A 161 4.18 -13.28 -0.18
N LYS A 162 4.43 -13.38 1.13
CA LYS A 162 4.29 -14.63 1.88
C LYS A 162 2.84 -15.12 1.92
N MET A 163 1.88 -14.21 2.06
CA MET A 163 0.46 -14.57 2.00
C MET A 163 0.03 -15.00 0.59
N VAL A 164 0.52 -14.32 -0.44
CA VAL A 164 0.30 -14.73 -1.84
C VAL A 164 0.87 -16.12 -2.10
N ASP A 165 2.06 -16.43 -1.60
CA ASP A 165 2.69 -17.75 -1.75
C ASP A 165 1.95 -18.88 -1.03
N LEU A 166 1.29 -18.57 0.10
CA LEU A 166 0.37 -19.51 0.76
C LEU A 166 -0.97 -19.69 0.00
N GLY A 167 -1.16 -18.98 -1.12
CA GLY A 167 -2.42 -18.95 -1.84
C GLY A 167 -3.51 -18.28 -1.04
N LEU A 168 -3.19 -17.22 -0.31
CA LEU A 168 -4.12 -16.44 0.52
C LEU A 168 -4.21 -14.98 0.03
N GLY A 169 -4.07 -14.74 -1.27
CA GLY A 169 -4.05 -13.39 -1.85
C GLY A 169 -5.32 -12.56 -1.60
N ALA A 170 -6.47 -13.22 -1.47
CA ALA A 170 -7.75 -12.58 -1.14
C ALA A 170 -8.08 -12.62 0.37
N ASN A 171 -7.13 -13.06 1.21
CA ASN A 171 -7.26 -13.09 2.66
C ASN A 171 -5.99 -12.53 3.32
N THR A 172 -5.72 -11.26 3.03
CA THR A 172 -4.61 -10.48 3.57
C THR A 172 -5.16 -9.32 4.38
N MET A 173 -4.39 -8.88 5.39
CA MET A 173 -4.75 -7.66 6.13
C MET A 173 -4.34 -6.42 5.34
N SER A 174 -5.14 -5.34 5.45
CA SER A 174 -4.77 -4.01 4.97
C SER A 174 -3.57 -3.46 5.76
N PHE A 175 -2.89 -2.47 5.20
CA PHE A 175 -1.77 -1.84 5.90
C PHE A 175 -2.22 -1.20 7.23
N THR A 176 -3.41 -0.59 7.26
CA THR A 176 -3.98 -0.03 8.50
C THR A 176 -4.24 -1.11 9.55
N ALA A 177 -4.79 -2.27 9.17
CA ALA A 177 -4.98 -3.38 10.10
C ALA A 177 -3.65 -3.93 10.61
N PHE A 178 -2.64 -4.04 9.74
CA PHE A 178 -1.27 -4.45 10.09
C PHE A 178 -0.64 -3.48 11.10
N HIS A 179 -0.75 -2.18 10.85
CA HIS A 179 -0.27 -1.11 11.73
C HIS A 179 -0.96 -1.14 13.10
N ASN A 180 -2.28 -1.29 13.14
CA ASN A 180 -3.02 -1.37 14.40
C ASN A 180 -2.68 -2.63 15.19
N ALA A 181 -2.46 -3.75 14.51
CA ALA A 181 -2.01 -5.00 15.15
C ALA A 181 -0.63 -4.83 15.81
N PHE A 182 0.29 -4.10 15.18
CA PHE A 182 1.58 -3.77 15.78
C PHE A 182 1.44 -3.04 17.10
N HIS A 183 0.74 -1.90 17.12
CA HIS A 183 0.57 -1.12 18.36
C HIS A 183 -0.14 -1.93 19.44
N THR A 184 -1.22 -2.63 19.08
CA THR A 184 -1.97 -3.47 20.02
C THR A 184 -1.08 -4.52 20.70
N LEU A 185 -0.23 -5.20 19.93
CA LEU A 185 0.64 -6.26 20.44
C LEU A 185 1.80 -5.69 21.24
N GLU A 186 2.48 -4.67 20.73
CA GLU A 186 3.64 -4.07 21.38
C GLU A 186 3.26 -3.36 22.69
N ASP A 187 2.11 -2.68 22.74
CA ASP A 187 1.57 -2.04 23.97
C ASP A 187 1.21 -3.08 25.03
N ALA A 188 0.80 -4.28 24.62
CA ALA A 188 0.58 -5.42 25.50
C ALA A 188 1.90 -6.15 25.88
N GLY A 189 3.06 -5.65 25.46
CA GLY A 189 4.36 -6.27 25.73
C GLY A 189 4.63 -7.55 24.93
N VAL A 190 3.88 -7.77 23.85
CA VAL A 190 4.02 -8.94 22.97
C VAL A 190 4.80 -8.54 21.72
N ASP A 191 5.95 -9.19 21.50
CA ASP A 191 6.73 -9.01 20.27
C ASP A 191 5.88 -9.33 19.01
N PHE A 192 5.66 -8.31 18.19
CA PHE A 192 4.82 -8.34 17.00
C PHE A 192 5.31 -9.37 15.98
N ALA A 193 6.61 -9.37 15.67
CA ALA A 193 7.22 -10.24 14.67
C ALA A 193 7.04 -11.72 15.03
N ARG A 194 7.34 -12.08 16.28
CA ARG A 194 7.16 -13.42 16.84
C ARG A 194 5.69 -13.82 16.82
N ARG A 195 4.77 -12.92 17.17
CA ARG A 195 3.33 -13.22 17.11
C ARG A 195 2.86 -13.47 15.69
N MET A 196 3.29 -12.65 14.73
CA MET A 196 2.98 -12.82 13.32
C MET A 196 3.56 -14.13 12.77
N GLU A 197 4.77 -14.52 13.17
CA GLU A 197 5.40 -15.79 12.81
C GLU A 197 4.61 -17.01 13.34
N GLN A 198 4.11 -16.92 14.58
CA GLN A 198 3.23 -17.95 15.15
C GLN A 198 1.93 -18.07 14.35
N THR A 199 1.29 -16.93 14.05
CA THR A 199 0.07 -16.90 13.23
C THR A 199 0.33 -17.49 11.84
N PHE A 200 1.45 -17.15 11.20
CA PHE A 200 1.83 -17.72 9.90
C PHE A 200 2.03 -19.24 9.96
N THR A 201 2.61 -19.75 11.05
CA THR A 201 2.76 -21.19 11.27
C THR A 201 1.42 -21.88 11.39
N LEU A 202 0.48 -21.32 12.16
CA LEU A 202 -0.89 -21.84 12.30
C LEU A 202 -1.64 -21.79 10.96
N LEU A 203 -1.54 -20.68 10.23
CA LEU A 203 -2.14 -20.54 8.90
C LEU A 203 -1.66 -21.63 7.93
N LYS A 204 -0.36 -21.98 7.94
CA LYS A 204 0.15 -23.10 7.14
C LYS A 204 -0.45 -24.44 7.57
N GLN A 205 -0.68 -24.66 8.86
CA GLN A 205 -1.30 -25.88 9.37
C GLN A 205 -2.77 -25.97 8.94
N ASP A 206 -3.52 -24.89 9.12
CA ASP A 206 -4.92 -24.79 8.68
C ASP A 206 -5.03 -24.97 7.16
N LYS A 207 -4.13 -24.35 6.38
CA LYS A 207 -4.14 -24.47 4.92
C LYS A 207 -3.95 -25.90 4.46
N LYS A 208 -3.24 -26.76 5.18
CA LYS A 208 -3.07 -28.19 4.80
C LYS A 208 -4.38 -28.96 4.76
N THR A 209 -5.35 -28.59 5.59
CA THR A 209 -6.59 -29.37 5.79
C THR A 209 -7.85 -28.62 5.38
N LEU A 210 -7.85 -27.29 5.44
CA LEU A 210 -9.02 -26.46 5.19
C LEU A 210 -9.03 -25.90 3.76
N GLY A 211 -10.16 -26.08 3.09
CA GLY A 211 -10.46 -25.39 1.84
C GLY A 211 -10.73 -23.91 2.08
N VAL A 212 -10.29 -23.07 1.14
CA VAL A 212 -10.55 -21.62 1.15
C VAL A 212 -11.35 -21.25 -0.10
N LYS A 213 -12.30 -20.32 0.06
CA LYS A 213 -13.00 -19.74 -1.09
C LYS A 213 -12.01 -18.87 -1.87
N ALA A 214 -12.06 -18.91 -3.20
CA ALA A 214 -11.20 -18.09 -4.04
C ALA A 214 -11.31 -16.59 -3.68
N ARG A 215 -12.52 -16.12 -3.39
CA ARG A 215 -12.81 -14.77 -2.88
C ARG A 215 -14.02 -14.82 -1.93
N TYR A 216 -14.10 -13.84 -1.03
CA TYR A 216 -15.21 -13.71 -0.07
C TYR A 216 -16.23 -12.63 -0.46
N HIS A 217 -15.87 -11.73 -1.37
CA HIS A 217 -16.72 -10.69 -1.93
C HIS A 217 -16.22 -10.30 -3.33
N ASP A 218 -17.09 -9.63 -4.08
CA ASP A 218 -16.79 -9.14 -5.42
C ASP A 218 -16.39 -7.66 -5.45
N GLU A 219 -16.32 -6.99 -4.30
CA GLU A 219 -15.84 -5.60 -4.22
C GLU A 219 -14.46 -5.45 -4.86
N LEU A 220 -14.26 -4.31 -5.52
CA LEU A 220 -13.04 -3.91 -6.21
C LEU A 220 -12.66 -2.49 -5.81
N PRO A 221 -11.37 -2.10 -5.90
CA PRO A 221 -10.99 -0.71 -5.72
C PRO A 221 -11.68 0.15 -6.78
N ARG A 222 -12.06 1.37 -6.41
CA ARG A 222 -12.76 2.29 -7.32
C ARG A 222 -11.81 2.90 -8.34
N ASP A 223 -10.60 3.16 -7.91
CA ASP A 223 -9.53 3.80 -8.67
C ASP A 223 -8.18 3.43 -8.03
N LEU A 224 -7.09 3.95 -8.61
CA LEU A 224 -5.72 3.66 -8.15
C LEU A 224 -5.23 4.59 -7.03
N SER A 225 -6.06 5.53 -6.53
CA SER A 225 -5.62 6.53 -5.54
C SER A 225 -5.24 5.91 -4.19
N LEU A 226 -5.80 4.74 -3.89
CA LEU A 226 -5.55 3.99 -2.66
C LEU A 226 -4.62 2.79 -2.89
N CYS A 227 -3.84 2.81 -3.96
CA CYS A 227 -2.93 1.75 -4.32
C CYS A 227 -1.47 2.16 -4.10
N THR A 228 -0.64 1.19 -3.73
CA THR A 228 0.80 1.33 -3.57
C THR A 228 1.52 0.18 -4.26
N VAL A 229 2.68 0.47 -4.84
CA VAL A 229 3.59 -0.55 -5.39
C VAL A 229 4.48 -1.00 -4.25
N ILE A 230 4.37 -2.27 -3.83
CA ILE A 230 5.22 -2.82 -2.77
C ILE A 230 6.51 -3.43 -3.33
N ASN A 231 6.46 -3.98 -4.54
CA ASN A 231 7.63 -4.45 -5.30
C ASN A 231 7.29 -4.54 -6.80
N ALA A 232 8.25 -5.02 -7.61
CA ALA A 232 8.09 -5.12 -9.06
C ALA A 232 6.91 -6.01 -9.51
N ASP A 233 6.50 -6.97 -8.68
CA ASP A 233 5.49 -7.97 -9.00
C ASP A 233 4.16 -7.75 -8.29
N ILE A 234 4.08 -6.82 -7.34
CA ILE A 234 2.89 -6.68 -6.49
C ILE A 234 2.49 -5.21 -6.30
N ILE A 235 1.21 -4.95 -6.57
CA ILE A 235 0.51 -3.72 -6.25
C ILE A 235 -0.57 -4.05 -5.22
N VAL A 236 -0.67 -3.25 -4.17
CA VAL A 236 -1.69 -3.43 -3.14
C VAL A 236 -2.58 -2.20 -3.10
N CYS A 237 -3.89 -2.40 -3.15
CA CYS A 237 -4.87 -1.36 -2.92
C CYS A 237 -5.63 -1.68 -1.63
N ASP A 238 -5.89 -0.68 -0.79
CA ASP A 238 -6.69 -0.90 0.41
C ASP A 238 -7.53 0.33 0.79
N ASN A 239 -8.67 0.09 1.41
CA ASN A 239 -9.54 1.17 1.88
C ASN A 239 -9.75 1.10 3.40
N VAL A 240 -8.73 0.64 4.14
CA VAL A 240 -8.77 0.22 5.55
C VAL A 240 -9.53 -1.08 5.77
N GLY A 241 -10.74 -1.22 5.24
CA GLY A 241 -11.63 -2.37 5.47
C GLY A 241 -11.32 -3.59 4.60
N THR A 242 -10.91 -3.35 3.36
CA THR A 242 -10.65 -4.38 2.35
C THR A 242 -9.25 -4.19 1.77
N ASN A 243 -8.54 -5.29 1.56
CA ASN A 243 -7.22 -5.32 0.91
C ASN A 243 -7.32 -6.09 -0.40
N TRP A 244 -6.83 -5.48 -1.49
CA TRP A 244 -6.77 -6.06 -2.82
C TRP A 244 -5.31 -6.17 -3.27
N VAL A 245 -4.83 -7.39 -3.44
CA VAL A 245 -3.46 -7.65 -3.88
C VAL A 245 -3.49 -8.00 -5.36
N PHE A 246 -2.79 -7.24 -6.20
CA PHE A 246 -2.62 -7.52 -7.62
C PHE A 246 -1.20 -8.02 -7.87
N VAL A 247 -1.07 -9.13 -8.59
CA VAL A 247 0.21 -9.81 -8.83
C VAL A 247 0.53 -9.85 -10.31
N SER A 248 1.80 -9.66 -10.66
CA SER A 248 2.26 -9.79 -12.04
C SER A 248 2.08 -11.24 -12.49
N ALA A 249 1.71 -11.43 -13.76
CA ALA A 249 1.59 -12.77 -14.35
C ALA A 249 2.95 -13.45 -14.60
N ILE A 250 4.06 -12.79 -14.25
CA ILE A 250 5.42 -13.31 -14.45
C ILE A 250 5.76 -14.22 -13.27
N ARG A 251 5.26 -15.46 -13.29
CA ARG A 251 5.71 -16.53 -12.40
C ARG A 251 5.84 -17.86 -13.12
#